data_AF-A0A2K0WGQ5-F1
#
_entry.id   AF-A0A2K0WGQ5-F1
#
_cell.length_a   1.000
_cell.length_b   1.000
_cell.length_c   1.000
_cell.angle_alpha   90.00
_cell.angle_beta   90.00
_cell.angle_gamma   90.00
#
_symmetry.space_group_name_H-M   'P 1'
#
loop_
_entity.id
_entity.type
_entity.pdbx_description
1 polymer ?
#
loop_
_entity_poly.entity_id
_entity_poly.type
_entity_poly.pdbx_seq_one_letter_code
_entity_poly.pdbx_strand_id
1 'polypeptide(L)'
;MPSIYTLDHGDADKERQRLDFQHGIFKTLTRGDLPAVIWQHLKSLPAPKVADANTGTGIYLKELAPELPREAQLDGFDIDTRKFHDPSSLPANVRLQYGNVLEPFTKEYLGIYDLVHVKLLYVALKKDEWLQAVKNLKTLLKPDGYLFWSEIGAYGFASNPYSATLHDWKRIESAAAVKFGRDPK
;
A
#
# COMPACT_ATOMS: atom_id res chain seq x y z
N MET A 1 23.99 3.42 -0.84
CA MET A 1 23.48 2.72 -2.04
C MET A 1 22.30 3.52 -2.56
N PRO A 2 22.14 3.73 -3.87
CA PRO A 2 20.91 4.35 -4.38
C PRO A 2 19.76 3.37 -4.17
N SER A 3 18.75 3.81 -3.44
CA SER A 3 17.50 3.06 -3.26
C SER A 3 16.84 2.91 -4.64
N ILE A 4 16.47 1.69 -5.03
CA ILE A 4 15.68 1.40 -6.25
C ILE A 4 14.22 1.74 -5.96
N TYR A 5 13.97 2.96 -5.46
CA TYR A 5 12.62 3.42 -5.18
C TYR A 5 12.13 4.16 -6.41
N THR A 6 11.25 3.50 -7.17
CA THR A 6 10.68 4.00 -8.43
C THR A 6 9.67 5.14 -8.22
N LEU A 7 9.38 5.48 -6.96
CA LEU A 7 8.46 6.54 -6.56
C LEU A 7 9.26 7.80 -6.22
N ASP A 8 8.81 8.92 -6.78
CA ASP A 8 9.54 10.19 -6.86
C ASP A 8 10.16 10.61 -5.50
N HIS A 9 11.44 10.98 -5.55
CA HIS A 9 12.17 11.66 -4.47
C HIS A 9 12.24 13.18 -4.68
N GLY A 10 11.50 13.69 -5.66
CA GLY A 10 11.36 15.09 -5.99
C GLY A 10 10.53 15.87 -4.97
N ASP A 11 9.73 16.79 -5.48
CA ASP A 11 8.93 17.70 -4.67
C ASP A 11 7.84 16.94 -3.89
N ALA A 12 7.92 16.97 -2.56
CA ALA A 12 7.00 16.25 -1.69
C ALA A 12 5.53 16.68 -1.86
N ASP A 13 5.26 17.95 -2.20
CA ASP A 13 3.90 18.41 -2.46
C ASP A 13 3.34 17.82 -3.74
N LYS A 14 4.17 17.75 -4.80
CA LYS A 14 3.75 17.12 -6.06
C LYS A 14 3.52 15.63 -5.90
N GLU A 15 4.39 14.97 -5.14
CA GLU A 15 4.25 13.55 -4.87
C GLU A 15 3.03 13.24 -4.00
N ARG A 16 2.70 14.10 -3.02
CA ARG A 16 1.43 14.03 -2.28
C ARG A 16 0.23 14.12 -3.23
N GLN A 17 0.18 15.14 -4.08
CA GLN A 17 -0.91 15.33 -5.04
C GLN A 17 -1.04 14.13 -5.99
N ARG A 18 0.08 13.58 -6.47
CA ARG A 18 0.09 12.38 -7.33
C ARG A 18 -0.47 11.16 -6.61
N LEU A 19 -0.08 10.93 -5.35
CA LEU A 19 -0.56 9.80 -4.54
C LEU A 19 -2.05 9.90 -4.24
N ASP A 20 -2.54 11.09 -3.88
CA ASP A 20 -3.97 11.32 -3.61
C ASP A 20 -4.80 11.15 -4.89
N PHE A 21 -4.33 11.67 -6.01
CA PHE A 21 -4.95 11.45 -7.31
C PHE A 21 -4.98 9.96 -7.67
N GLN A 22 -3.87 9.24 -7.47
CA GLN A 22 -3.79 7.80 -7.69
C GLN A 22 -4.81 7.03 -6.83
N HIS A 23 -4.93 7.38 -5.54
CA HIS A 23 -5.95 6.78 -4.65
C HIS A 23 -7.36 6.95 -5.22
N GLY A 24 -7.74 8.16 -5.65
CA GLY A 24 -9.04 8.42 -6.25
C GLY A 24 -9.32 7.59 -7.52
N ILE A 25 -8.31 7.42 -8.39
CA ILE A 25 -8.41 6.56 -9.57
C ILE A 25 -8.64 5.10 -9.16
N PHE A 26 -7.84 4.56 -8.23
CA PHE A 26 -7.97 3.17 -7.81
C PHE A 26 -9.33 2.90 -7.17
N LYS A 27 -9.78 3.76 -6.25
CA LYS A 27 -11.09 3.67 -5.62
C LYS A 27 -12.23 3.63 -6.64
N THR A 28 -12.12 4.42 -7.71
CA THR A 28 -13.09 4.41 -8.82
C THR A 28 -13.05 3.08 -9.59
N LEU A 29 -11.85 2.59 -9.94
CA LEU A 29 -11.68 1.33 -10.67
C LEU A 29 -12.14 0.11 -9.89
N THR A 30 -11.93 0.09 -8.57
CA THR A 30 -12.33 -1.01 -7.68
C THR A 30 -13.75 -0.89 -7.15
N ARG A 31 -14.49 0.16 -7.55
CA ARG A 31 -15.86 0.45 -7.09
C ARG A 31 -15.98 0.57 -5.57
N GLY A 32 -14.98 1.19 -4.96
CA GLY A 32 -14.91 1.41 -3.51
C GLY A 32 -13.63 0.86 -2.88
N ASP A 33 -13.55 1.07 -1.57
CA ASP A 33 -12.33 0.85 -0.80
C ASP A 33 -12.15 -0.59 -0.32
N LEU A 34 -13.26 -1.28 0.02
CA LEU A 34 -13.26 -2.62 0.62
C LEU A 34 -14.42 -3.48 0.08
N PRO A 35 -14.26 -4.81 0.03
CA PRO A 35 -15.36 -5.75 -0.21
C PRO A 35 -16.44 -5.68 0.87
N ALA A 36 -17.68 -6.01 0.50
CA ALA A 36 -18.85 -5.92 1.39
C ALA A 36 -18.68 -6.71 2.71
N VAL A 37 -18.05 -7.88 2.69
CA VAL A 37 -17.81 -8.70 3.89
C VAL A 37 -16.92 -7.99 4.91
N ILE A 38 -15.90 -7.27 4.45
CA ILE A 38 -14.99 -6.52 5.34
C ILE A 38 -15.73 -5.30 5.90
N TRP A 39 -16.52 -4.61 5.06
CA TRP A 39 -17.36 -3.50 5.53
C TRP A 39 -18.34 -3.92 6.62
N GLN A 40 -19.03 -5.04 6.43
CA GLN A 40 -19.97 -5.58 7.41
C GLN A 40 -19.26 -5.94 8.72
N HIS A 41 -18.08 -6.56 8.64
CA HIS A 41 -17.27 -6.88 9.82
C HIS A 41 -16.89 -5.60 10.58
N LEU A 42 -16.25 -4.62 9.92
CA LEU A 42 -15.81 -3.39 10.59
C LEU A 42 -16.97 -2.58 11.19
N LYS A 43 -18.11 -2.48 10.49
CA LYS A 43 -19.29 -1.75 10.97
C LYS A 43 -20.04 -2.49 12.10
N SER A 44 -19.79 -3.80 12.27
CA SER A 44 -20.37 -4.56 13.39
C SER A 44 -19.62 -4.36 14.72
N LEU A 45 -18.39 -3.85 14.66
CA LEU A 45 -17.55 -3.62 15.83
C LEU A 45 -17.79 -2.23 16.42
N PRO A 46 -17.84 -2.07 17.75
CA PRO A 46 -18.02 -0.76 18.36
C PRO A 46 -16.80 0.16 18.20
N ALA A 47 -15.59 -0.41 18.13
CA ALA A 47 -14.33 0.31 18.02
C ALA A 47 -13.33 -0.48 17.14
N PRO A 48 -13.56 -0.54 15.81
CA PRO A 48 -12.70 -1.29 14.90
C PRO A 48 -11.31 -0.66 14.83
N LYS A 49 -10.29 -1.50 14.70
CA LYS A 49 -8.90 -1.08 14.53
C LYS A 49 -8.40 -1.43 13.12
N VAL A 50 -7.94 -0.43 12.39
CA VAL A 50 -7.42 -0.59 11.03
C VAL A 50 -5.96 -0.14 10.96
N ALA A 51 -5.10 -0.98 10.40
CA ALA A 51 -3.76 -0.62 9.99
C ALA A 51 -3.72 -0.44 8.48
N ASP A 52 -3.17 0.66 7.99
CA ASP A 52 -2.83 0.86 6.58
C ASP A 52 -1.31 0.82 6.44
N ALA A 53 -0.79 -0.29 5.90
CA ALA A 53 0.63 -0.48 5.72
C ALA A 53 1.05 0.00 4.33
N ASN A 54 2.13 0.79 4.26
CA ASN A 54 2.49 1.61 3.09
C ASN A 54 1.49 2.75 2.81
N THR A 55 1.06 3.43 3.88
CA THR A 55 -0.04 4.40 3.82
C THR A 55 0.21 5.59 2.89
N GLY A 56 1.46 5.84 2.45
CA GLY A 56 1.81 6.93 1.57
C GLY A 56 1.49 8.28 2.21
N THR A 57 0.44 8.95 1.74
CA THR A 57 -0.01 10.24 2.29
C THR A 57 -0.97 10.09 3.48
N GLY A 58 -1.50 8.89 3.73
CA GLY A 58 -2.60 8.67 4.68
C GLY A 58 -3.99 8.96 4.13
N ILE A 59 -4.13 9.27 2.83
CA ILE A 59 -5.41 9.62 2.21
C ILE A 59 -6.49 8.53 2.37
N TYR A 60 -6.09 7.25 2.28
CA TYR A 60 -7.00 6.13 2.48
C TYR A 60 -7.65 6.17 3.87
N LEU A 61 -6.85 6.32 4.94
CA LEU A 61 -7.36 6.40 6.30
C LEU A 61 -8.19 7.67 6.55
N LYS A 62 -7.78 8.79 5.94
CA LYS A 62 -8.53 10.06 6.01
C LYS A 62 -9.95 9.91 5.46
N GLU A 63 -10.11 9.21 4.33
CA GLU A 63 -11.44 8.94 3.74
C GLU A 63 -12.18 7.80 4.42
N LEU A 64 -11.48 6.82 4.99
CA LEU A 64 -12.08 5.70 5.71
C LEU A 64 -12.70 6.12 7.05
N ALA A 65 -12.06 7.06 7.76
CA ALA A 65 -12.48 7.51 9.08
C ALA A 65 -13.97 7.89 9.23
N PRO A 66 -14.56 8.74 8.36
CA PRO A 66 -15.97 9.12 8.49
C PRO A 66 -16.96 7.97 8.20
N GLU A 67 -16.50 6.87 7.59
CA GLU A 67 -17.33 5.70 7.27
C GLU A 67 -17.39 4.67 8.40
N LEU A 68 -16.62 4.86 9.46
CA LEU A 68 -16.49 3.95 10.60
C LEU A 68 -17.04 4.57 11.90
N PRO A 69 -17.30 3.75 12.94
CA PRO A 69 -17.62 4.27 14.27
C PRO A 69 -16.58 5.29 14.75
N ARG A 70 -17.02 6.29 15.51
CA ARG A 70 -16.15 7.38 16.00
C ARG A 70 -15.00 6.85 16.85
N GLU A 71 -15.23 5.74 17.53
CA GLU A 71 -14.30 5.04 18.40
C GLU A 71 -13.29 4.16 17.63
N ALA A 72 -13.37 4.12 16.29
CA ALA A 72 -12.40 3.41 15.46
C ALA A 72 -10.98 3.97 15.66
N GLN A 73 -9.97 3.10 15.62
CA GLN A 73 -8.55 3.48 15.66
C GLN A 73 -7.93 3.20 14.29
N LEU A 74 -7.32 4.21 13.67
CA LEU A 74 -6.76 4.12 12.33
C LEU A 74 -5.27 4.47 12.34
N ASP A 75 -4.42 3.49 12.04
CA ASP A 75 -2.96 3.64 12.08
C ASP A 75 -2.35 3.45 10.69
N GLY A 76 -1.70 4.49 10.18
CA GLY A 76 -0.97 4.45 8.93
C GLY A 76 0.52 4.26 9.17
N PHE A 77 1.15 3.34 8.43
CA PHE A 77 2.57 3.05 8.50
C PHE A 77 3.22 3.28 7.14
N ASP A 78 4.28 4.08 7.07
CA ASP A 78 5.09 4.20 5.86
C ASP A 78 6.57 4.40 6.21
N ILE A 79 7.47 4.04 5.30
CA ILE A 79 8.90 4.30 5.47
C ILE A 79 9.27 5.76 5.16
N ASP A 80 8.44 6.46 4.37
CA ASP A 80 8.65 7.87 3.99
C ASP A 80 7.59 8.79 4.60
N THR A 81 7.84 9.22 5.83
CA THR A 81 6.93 10.08 6.60
C THR A 81 6.80 11.51 6.05
N ARG A 82 7.68 11.93 5.13
CA ARG A 82 7.64 13.28 4.54
C ARG A 82 6.41 13.50 3.66
N LYS A 83 5.76 12.42 3.23
CA LYS A 83 4.58 12.42 2.35
C LYS A 83 3.27 12.50 3.12
N PHE A 84 3.30 12.35 4.45
CA PHE A 84 2.10 12.41 5.27
C PHE A 84 1.36 13.75 5.09
N HIS A 85 0.04 13.66 5.07
CA HIS A 85 -0.81 14.82 5.27
C HIS A 85 -0.48 15.52 6.60
N ASP A 86 -0.70 16.83 6.63
CA ASP A 86 -0.59 17.59 7.86
C ASP A 86 -1.52 16.99 8.94
N PRO A 87 -1.04 16.71 10.15
CA PRO A 87 -1.84 16.15 11.23
C PRO A 87 -3.12 16.95 11.54
N SER A 88 -3.10 18.28 11.37
CA SER A 88 -4.28 19.14 11.56
C SER A 88 -5.38 18.91 10.52
N SER A 89 -5.02 18.30 9.38
CA SER A 89 -5.96 17.95 8.31
C SER A 89 -6.54 16.53 8.42
N LEU A 90 -6.10 15.77 9.42
CA LEU A 90 -6.52 14.39 9.66
C LEU A 90 -7.64 14.33 10.71
N PRO A 91 -8.56 13.36 10.58
CA PRO A 91 -9.49 13.01 11.66
C PRO A 91 -8.73 12.65 12.94
N ALA A 92 -9.29 13.00 14.11
CA ALA A 92 -8.62 12.82 15.41
C ALA A 92 -8.28 11.36 15.76
N ASN A 93 -8.90 10.40 15.08
CA ASN A 93 -8.68 8.97 15.25
C ASN A 93 -7.73 8.35 14.21
N VAL A 94 -7.11 9.17 13.35
CA VAL A 94 -6.08 8.76 12.40
C VAL A 94 -4.71 9.16 12.94
N ARG A 95 -3.78 8.21 12.98
CA ARG A 95 -2.37 8.43 13.32
C ARG A 95 -1.51 7.90 12.19
N LEU A 96 -0.59 8.71 11.69
CA LEU A 96 0.41 8.31 10.69
C LEU A 96 1.77 8.25 11.35
N GLN A 97 2.51 7.17 11.12
CA GLN A 97 3.81 6.94 11.74
C GLN A 97 4.77 6.17 10.81
N TYR A 98 6.04 6.19 11.19
CA TYR A 98 7.03 5.36 10.51
C TYR A 98 6.71 3.86 10.71
N GLY A 99 6.82 3.08 9.65
CA GLY A 99 6.80 1.62 9.73
C GLY A 99 7.30 0.96 8.45
N ASN A 100 8.22 0.01 8.61
CA ASN A 100 8.75 -0.79 7.51
C ASN A 100 8.10 -2.18 7.53
N VAL A 101 7.34 -2.50 6.48
CA VAL A 101 6.67 -3.81 6.35
C VAL A 101 7.66 -4.99 6.31
N LEU A 102 8.93 -4.75 6.01
CA LEU A 102 9.98 -5.77 5.99
C LEU A 102 10.61 -6.02 7.36
N GLU A 103 10.30 -5.20 8.36
CA GLU A 103 10.78 -5.34 9.73
C GLU A 103 9.64 -5.77 10.68
N PRO A 104 9.96 -6.42 11.81
CA PRO A 104 8.97 -6.71 12.83
C PRO A 104 8.37 -5.41 13.40
N PHE A 105 7.05 -5.35 13.48
CA PHE A 105 6.35 -4.25 14.16
C PHE A 105 6.54 -4.32 15.68
N THR A 106 6.45 -3.17 16.33
CA THR A 106 6.57 -3.06 17.79
C THR A 106 5.38 -3.71 18.51
N LYS A 107 5.60 -4.13 19.77
CA LYS A 107 4.68 -5.00 20.51
C LYS A 107 3.28 -4.43 20.67
N GLU A 108 3.16 -3.12 20.76
CA GLU A 108 1.89 -2.39 20.90
C GLU A 108 0.96 -2.52 19.69
N TYR A 109 1.48 -2.93 18.53
CA TYR A 109 0.72 -3.11 17.29
C TYR A 109 0.39 -4.57 16.99
N LEU A 110 0.92 -5.52 17.76
CA LEU A 110 0.77 -6.94 17.47
C LEU A 110 -0.60 -7.46 17.93
N GLY A 111 -1.31 -8.14 17.03
CA GLY A 111 -2.55 -8.84 17.35
C GLY A 111 -3.75 -7.96 17.70
N ILE A 112 -3.74 -6.68 17.30
CA ILE A 112 -4.79 -5.71 17.69
C ILE A 112 -5.69 -5.26 16.54
N TYR A 113 -5.33 -5.51 15.29
CA TYR A 113 -6.05 -4.96 14.13
C TYR A 113 -7.12 -5.92 13.61
N ASP A 114 -8.30 -5.36 13.36
CA ASP A 114 -9.44 -6.04 12.71
C ASP A 114 -9.28 -6.03 11.18
N LEU A 115 -8.55 -5.05 10.64
CA LEU A 115 -8.13 -4.97 9.25
C LEU A 115 -6.69 -4.48 9.13
N VAL A 116 -5.89 -5.18 8.32
CA VAL A 116 -4.64 -4.66 7.75
C VAL A 116 -4.87 -4.46 6.25
N HIS A 117 -4.78 -3.21 5.81
CA HIS A 117 -4.87 -2.81 4.41
C HIS A 117 -3.47 -2.58 3.83
N VAL A 118 -3.29 -2.96 2.56
CA VAL A 118 -2.08 -2.73 1.76
C VAL A 118 -2.49 -2.37 0.35
N LYS A 119 -1.80 -1.38 -0.27
CA LYS A 119 -2.09 -0.97 -1.65
C LYS A 119 -0.81 -0.60 -2.40
N LEU A 120 -0.62 -1.21 -3.59
CA LEU A 120 0.44 -0.85 -4.55
C LEU A 120 1.88 -0.99 -4.03
N LEU A 121 2.20 -2.15 -3.49
CA LEU A 121 3.58 -2.53 -3.15
C LEU A 121 4.32 -3.23 -4.30
N TYR A 122 3.66 -3.47 -5.45
CA TYR A 122 4.25 -4.17 -6.59
C TYR A 122 5.59 -3.62 -7.06
N VAL A 123 5.70 -2.29 -7.13
CA VAL A 123 6.92 -1.59 -7.58
C VAL A 123 7.91 -1.29 -6.45
N ALA A 124 7.58 -1.67 -5.21
CA ALA A 124 8.37 -1.38 -4.02
C ALA A 124 9.07 -2.64 -3.44
N LEU A 125 8.46 -3.82 -3.59
CA LEU A 125 8.98 -5.08 -3.03
C LEU A 125 9.74 -5.92 -4.06
N LYS A 126 10.90 -6.45 -3.65
CA LYS A 126 11.60 -7.51 -4.38
C LYS A 126 10.89 -8.85 -4.22
N LYS A 127 11.16 -9.79 -5.14
CA LYS A 127 10.54 -11.13 -5.18
C LYS A 127 10.57 -11.87 -3.82
N ASP A 128 11.69 -11.80 -3.12
CA ASP A 128 11.91 -12.46 -1.83
C ASP A 128 11.36 -11.68 -0.62
N GLU A 129 11.04 -10.39 -0.81
CA GLU A 129 10.52 -9.50 0.23
C GLU A 129 9.01 -9.66 0.47
N TRP A 130 8.26 -10.13 -0.53
CA TRP A 130 6.79 -10.35 -0.42
C TRP A 130 6.41 -11.26 0.74
N LEU A 131 7.08 -12.41 0.86
CA LEU A 131 6.77 -13.36 1.93
C LEU A 131 7.12 -12.77 3.30
N GLN A 132 8.19 -11.97 3.38
CA GLN A 132 8.58 -11.30 4.61
C GLN A 132 7.56 -10.23 5.01
N ALA A 133 7.12 -9.40 4.05
CA ALA A 133 6.07 -8.42 4.27
C ALA A 133 4.78 -9.07 4.77
N VAL A 134 4.30 -10.13 4.09
CA VAL A 134 3.09 -10.84 4.53
C VAL A 134 3.26 -11.45 5.93
N LYS A 135 4.42 -12.02 6.26
CA LYS A 135 4.69 -12.55 7.61
C LYS A 135 4.57 -11.47 8.68
N ASN A 136 5.20 -10.32 8.47
CA ASN A 136 5.16 -9.21 9.43
C ASN A 136 3.77 -8.58 9.51
N LEU A 137 3.08 -8.38 8.39
CA LEU A 137 1.73 -7.81 8.38
C LEU A 137 0.71 -8.73 9.08
N LYS A 138 0.87 -10.04 8.97
CA LYS A 138 0.02 -11.00 9.69
C LYS A 138 0.17 -10.93 11.21
N THR A 139 1.30 -10.45 11.75
CA THR A 139 1.47 -10.34 13.20
C THR A 139 0.64 -9.20 13.80
N LEU A 140 0.17 -8.26 12.98
CA LEU A 140 -0.70 -7.16 13.37
C LEU A 140 -2.15 -7.60 13.63
N LEU A 141 -2.58 -8.67 12.96
CA LEU A 141 -3.99 -9.09 12.95
C LEU A 141 -4.41 -9.76 14.26
N LYS A 142 -5.58 -9.37 14.76
CA LYS A 142 -6.36 -10.19 15.70
C LYS A 142 -6.69 -11.56 15.10
N PRO A 143 -7.04 -12.56 15.93
CA PRO A 143 -7.80 -13.71 15.45
C PRO A 143 -9.02 -13.22 14.66
N ASP A 144 -9.24 -13.78 13.47
CA ASP A 144 -10.33 -13.44 12.53
C ASP A 144 -10.24 -12.06 11.85
N GLY A 145 -9.15 -11.32 12.04
CA GLY A 145 -8.89 -10.07 11.31
C GLY A 145 -8.62 -10.31 9.82
N TYR A 146 -8.88 -9.29 9.00
CA TYR A 146 -8.68 -9.35 7.55
C TYR A 146 -7.35 -8.74 7.13
N LEU A 147 -6.59 -9.45 6.28
CA LEU A 147 -5.57 -8.82 5.44
C LEU A 147 -6.20 -8.54 4.07
N PHE A 148 -6.35 -7.27 3.71
CA PHE A 148 -6.81 -6.87 2.39
C PHE A 148 -5.67 -6.21 1.62
N TRP A 149 -5.17 -6.90 0.59
CA TRP A 149 -4.08 -6.43 -0.26
C TRP A 149 -4.60 -6.21 -1.67
N SER A 150 -4.63 -4.95 -2.11
CA SER A 150 -5.03 -4.58 -3.46
C SER A 150 -3.81 -4.22 -4.30
N GLU A 151 -3.69 -4.83 -5.47
CA GLU A 151 -2.49 -4.71 -6.30
C GLU A 151 -2.82 -4.61 -7.80
N ILE A 152 -1.87 -4.07 -8.56
CA ILE A 152 -1.90 -4.18 -10.03
C ILE A 152 -1.29 -5.49 -10.51
N GLY A 153 -1.84 -6.03 -11.61
CA GLY A 153 -1.21 -7.13 -12.32
C GLY A 153 -0.04 -6.66 -13.19
N ALA A 154 0.74 -7.61 -13.72
CA ALA A 154 1.71 -7.30 -14.76
C ALA A 154 0.99 -6.77 -16.02
N TYR A 155 1.22 -5.50 -16.37
CA TYR A 155 0.71 -4.92 -17.61
C TYR A 155 1.61 -5.35 -18.78
N GLY A 156 1.04 -6.07 -19.74
CA GLY A 156 1.68 -6.36 -21.02
C GLY A 156 1.43 -5.23 -22.01
N PHE A 157 2.50 -4.70 -22.63
CA PHE A 157 2.39 -3.87 -23.83
C PHE A 157 2.48 -4.78 -25.05
N ALA A 158 1.48 -4.72 -25.92
CA ALA A 158 1.47 -5.43 -27.20
C ALA A 158 1.41 -4.41 -28.34
N SER A 159 2.19 -4.65 -29.40
CA SER A 159 2.09 -3.98 -30.68
C SER A 159 2.05 -5.08 -31.74
N ASN A 160 1.05 -5.05 -32.61
CA ASN A 160 0.94 -5.97 -33.73
C ASN A 160 0.74 -5.16 -35.03
N PRO A 161 1.69 -5.22 -35.99
CA PRO A 161 2.97 -5.93 -35.89
C PRO A 161 3.88 -5.30 -34.83
N TYR A 162 4.76 -6.12 -34.27
CA TYR A 162 5.68 -5.72 -33.21
C TYR A 162 6.62 -4.61 -33.71
N SER A 163 6.53 -3.41 -33.13
CA SER A 163 7.44 -2.31 -33.51
C SER A 163 8.86 -2.61 -33.05
N ALA A 164 9.86 -2.11 -33.79
CA ALA A 164 11.26 -2.22 -33.40
C ALA A 164 11.52 -1.59 -32.02
N THR A 165 10.85 -0.47 -31.72
CA THR A 165 10.94 0.21 -30.42
C THR A 165 10.40 -0.65 -29.27
N LEU A 166 9.28 -1.35 -29.47
CA LEU A 166 8.76 -2.27 -28.44
C LEU A 166 9.69 -3.46 -28.23
N HIS A 167 10.33 -3.95 -29.29
CA HIS A 167 11.36 -4.98 -29.21
C HIS A 167 12.58 -4.54 -28.41
N ASP A 168 13.11 -3.35 -28.67
CA ASP A 168 14.22 -2.81 -27.90
C ASP A 168 13.86 -2.59 -26.44
N TRP A 169 12.66 -2.07 -26.16
CA TRP A 169 12.18 -1.90 -24.80
C TRP A 169 12.09 -3.24 -24.07
N LYS A 170 11.45 -4.27 -24.67
CA LYS A 170 11.39 -5.60 -24.05
C LYS A 170 12.75 -6.23 -23.86
N ARG A 171 13.70 -6.01 -24.78
CA ARG A 171 15.09 -6.46 -24.62
C ARG A 171 15.79 -5.77 -23.45
N ILE A 172 15.63 -4.45 -23.30
CA ILE A 172 16.20 -3.68 -22.18
C ILE A 172 15.56 -4.08 -20.85
N GLU A 173 14.23 -4.18 -20.81
CA GLU A 173 13.47 -4.63 -19.66
C GLU A 173 13.91 -6.04 -19.23
N SER A 174 14.03 -6.97 -20.19
CA SER A 174 14.51 -8.33 -19.93
C SER A 174 15.97 -8.36 -19.47
N ALA A 175 16.86 -7.57 -20.09
CA ALA A 175 18.26 -7.49 -19.68
C ALA A 175 18.42 -6.88 -18.29
N ALA A 176 17.62 -5.85 -17.96
CA ALA A 176 17.55 -5.27 -16.63
C ALA A 176 16.95 -6.25 -15.62
N ALA A 177 15.89 -6.96 -15.98
CA ALA A 177 15.32 -8.02 -15.15
C ALA A 177 16.35 -9.14 -14.89
N VAL A 178 17.08 -9.61 -15.90
CA VAL A 178 18.18 -10.58 -15.72
C VAL A 178 19.29 -10.03 -14.81
N LYS A 179 19.66 -8.75 -14.98
CA LYS A 179 20.72 -8.09 -14.20
C LYS A 179 20.34 -7.79 -12.75
N PHE A 180 19.08 -7.43 -12.48
CA PHE A 180 18.61 -6.94 -11.18
C PHE A 180 17.65 -7.91 -10.46
N GLY A 181 17.16 -8.95 -11.14
CA GLY A 181 16.15 -9.89 -10.65
C GLY A 181 15.99 -11.14 -11.52
N ARG A 182 17.11 -11.84 -11.74
CA ARG A 182 17.33 -13.20 -12.29
C ARG A 182 16.45 -13.77 -13.44
N ASP A 183 17.22 -14.24 -14.44
CA ASP A 183 17.05 -15.39 -15.36
C ASP A 183 15.84 -16.33 -15.15
N PRO A 184 14.92 -16.42 -16.12
CA PRO A 184 13.85 -17.41 -16.13
C PRO A 184 14.39 -18.74 -16.69
N LYS A 185 14.64 -19.70 -15.80
CA LYS A 185 14.48 -21.11 -16.19
C LYS A 185 12.99 -21.45 -16.27
#